data_AF-A0A7X6PMA1-F1
#
_entry.id   AF-A0A7X6PMA1-F1
#
_cell.length_a   1.000
_cell.length_b   1.000
_cell.length_c   1.000
_cell.angle_alpha   90.00
_cell.angle_beta   90.00
_cell.angle_gamma   90.00
#
_symmetry.space_group_name_H-M   'P 1'
#
loop_
_entity.id
_entity.type
_entity.pdbx_description
1 polymer ?
#
loop_
_entity_poly.entity_id
_entity_poly.type
_entity_poly.pdbx_seq_one_letter_code
_entity_poly.pdbx_strand_id
1 'polypeptide(L)'
;MKKNSVLATLGAVVLAAVAAFYGVDLGTQQTPTLVDGLEVCEVASLPDEAEPVIADILSGGPYEYPGEDGGHFGNYEGLLPKEKSSYYRSYTVDTPGMGHRGPKRIVVGG
;
A
#
# COMPACT_ATOMS: atom_id res chain seq x y z
N MET A 1 -20.22 -47.77 -21.31
CA MET A 1 -20.85 -46.43 -21.29
C MET A 1 -19.78 -45.40 -20.94
N LYS A 2 -19.32 -44.60 -21.91
CA LYS A 2 -18.41 -43.44 -21.72
C LYS A 2 -18.70 -42.47 -22.87
N LYS A 3 -19.76 -41.69 -22.71
CA LYS A 3 -20.03 -40.48 -23.49
C LYS A 3 -19.94 -39.35 -22.47
N ASN A 4 -19.42 -38.18 -22.84
CA ASN A 4 -19.47 -36.88 -22.12
C ASN A 4 -18.11 -36.18 -21.85
N SER A 5 -16.95 -36.73 -22.25
CA SER A 5 -15.67 -36.03 -22.01
C SER A 5 -15.31 -34.95 -23.04
N VAL A 6 -15.87 -35.02 -24.27
CA VAL A 6 -15.48 -34.15 -25.40
C VAL A 6 -16.20 -32.78 -25.38
N LEU A 7 -17.42 -32.73 -24.83
CA LEU A 7 -18.20 -31.48 -24.71
C LEU A 7 -17.63 -30.54 -23.65
N ALA A 8 -17.11 -31.07 -22.54
CA ALA A 8 -16.50 -30.28 -21.48
C ALA A 8 -15.20 -29.61 -21.93
N THR A 9 -14.39 -30.30 -22.76
CA THR A 9 -13.13 -29.75 -23.28
C THR A 9 -13.33 -28.67 -24.34
N LEU A 10 -14.35 -28.79 -25.20
CA LEU A 10 -14.66 -27.75 -26.18
C LEU A 10 -15.18 -26.47 -25.52
N GLY A 11 -16.00 -26.58 -24.47
CA GLY A 11 -16.51 -25.43 -23.73
C GLY A 11 -15.40 -24.59 -23.08
N ALA A 12 -14.38 -25.24 -22.50
CA ALA A 12 -13.25 -24.54 -21.87
C ALA A 12 -12.36 -23.80 -22.89
N VAL A 13 -12.16 -24.37 -24.08
CA VAL A 13 -11.37 -23.74 -25.15
C VAL A 13 -12.07 -22.50 -25.72
N VAL A 14 -13.40 -22.56 -25.89
CA VAL A 14 -14.18 -21.40 -26.38
C VAL A 14 -14.16 -20.25 -25.36
N LEU A 15 -14.30 -20.55 -24.07
CA LEU A 15 -14.22 -19.55 -23.00
C LEU A 15 -12.85 -18.84 -22.95
N ALA A 16 -11.75 -19.60 -23.09
CA ALA A 16 -10.41 -19.03 -23.11
C ALA A 16 -10.15 -18.16 -24.35
N ALA A 17 -10.65 -18.57 -25.53
CA ALA A 17 -10.54 -17.78 -26.76
C ALA A 17 -11.33 -16.46 -26.69
N VAL A 18 -12.51 -16.49 -26.08
CA VAL A 18 -13.31 -15.29 -25.83
C VAL A 18 -12.58 -14.35 -24.85
N ALA A 19 -12.07 -14.88 -23.73
CA ALA A 19 -11.30 -14.08 -22.77
C ALA A 19 -10.10 -13.38 -23.43
N ALA A 20 -9.35 -14.09 -24.28
CA ALA A 20 -8.23 -13.52 -25.02
C ALA A 20 -8.67 -12.47 -26.07
N PHE A 21 -9.78 -12.70 -26.77
CA PHE A 21 -10.31 -11.75 -27.77
C PHE A 21 -10.78 -10.44 -27.13
N TYR A 22 -11.33 -10.51 -25.92
CA TYR A 22 -11.81 -9.34 -25.17
C TYR A 22 -10.74 -8.74 -24.23
N GLY A 23 -9.50 -9.23 -24.25
CA GLY A 23 -8.42 -8.69 -23.41
C GLY A 23 -8.66 -8.88 -21.91
N VAL A 24 -9.37 -9.95 -21.53
CA VAL A 24 -9.57 -10.31 -20.12
C VAL A 24 -8.24 -10.85 -19.60
N ASP A 25 -7.46 -9.98 -18.96
CA ASP A 25 -6.28 -10.36 -18.22
C ASP A 25 -6.72 -11.17 -17.00
N LEU A 26 -6.43 -12.47 -17.01
CA LEU A 26 -6.57 -13.34 -15.85
C LEU A 26 -5.41 -13.02 -14.90
N GLY A 27 -5.46 -11.81 -14.34
CA GLY A 27 -4.41 -11.23 -13.55
C GLY A 27 -3.93 -12.21 -12.50
N THR A 28 -2.62 -12.41 -12.44
CA THR A 28 -1.99 -13.11 -11.33
C THR A 28 -2.37 -12.37 -10.05
N GLN A 29 -3.14 -13.01 -9.17
CA GLN A 29 -3.35 -12.50 -7.81
C GLN A 29 -1.97 -12.39 -7.15
N GLN A 30 -1.39 -11.20 -7.13
CA GLN A 30 -0.21 -10.92 -6.31
C GLN A 30 -0.66 -11.15 -4.86
N THR A 31 -0.17 -12.22 -4.26
CA THR A 31 -0.36 -12.43 -2.83
C THR A 31 0.42 -11.31 -2.15
N PRO A 32 -0.23 -10.44 -1.34
CA PRO A 32 0.46 -9.33 -0.71
C PRO A 32 1.60 -9.88 0.14
N THR A 33 2.78 -9.29 -0.01
CA THR A 33 3.91 -9.64 0.85
C THR A 33 3.64 -8.99 2.20
N LEU A 34 3.58 -9.81 3.25
CA LEU A 34 3.37 -9.34 4.61
C LEU A 34 4.70 -9.32 5.36
N VAL A 35 5.03 -8.18 5.95
CA VAL A 35 6.13 -8.03 6.91
C VAL A 35 5.51 -7.58 8.22
N ASP A 36 5.73 -8.36 9.29
CA ASP A 36 5.11 -8.17 10.61
C ASP A 36 3.57 -8.01 10.57
N GLY A 37 2.93 -8.67 9.60
CA GLY A 37 1.47 -8.61 9.41
C GLY A 37 0.98 -7.36 8.66
N LEU A 38 1.88 -6.52 8.16
CA LEU A 38 1.57 -5.35 7.34
C LEU A 38 1.87 -5.63 5.87
N GLU A 39 1.00 -5.15 4.99
CA GLU A 39 1.21 -5.20 3.55
C GLU A 39 2.36 -4.29 3.14
N VAL A 40 3.25 -4.83 2.32
CA VAL A 40 4.34 -4.07 1.70
C VAL A 40 3.90 -3.58 0.34
N CYS A 41 4.15 -2.30 0.08
CA CYS A 41 3.93 -1.67 -1.22
C CYS A 41 5.19 -0.92 -1.68
N GLU A 42 5.30 -0.72 -2.99
CA GLU A 42 6.35 0.11 -3.58
C GLU A 42 6.11 1.57 -3.25
N VAL A 43 7.18 2.35 -3.01
CA VAL A 43 7.07 3.78 -2.71
C VAL A 43 6.35 4.53 -3.85
N ALA A 44 6.60 4.14 -5.10
CA ALA A 44 5.96 4.72 -6.27
C ALA A 44 4.44 4.44 -6.37
N SER A 45 3.89 3.58 -5.50
CA SER A 45 2.45 3.34 -5.41
C SER A 45 1.73 4.28 -4.42
N LEU A 46 2.50 5.05 -3.63
CA LEU A 46 1.96 6.04 -2.72
C LEU A 46 1.46 7.27 -3.49
N PRO A 47 0.59 8.10 -2.89
CA PRO A 47 0.23 9.39 -3.48
C PRO A 47 1.46 10.28 -3.68
N ASP A 48 1.46 11.10 -4.74
CA ASP A 48 2.56 12.01 -5.09
C ASP A 48 2.98 12.91 -3.92
N GLU A 49 2.05 13.29 -3.04
CA GLU A 49 2.35 14.11 -1.85
C GLU A 49 3.30 13.43 -0.85
N ALA A 50 3.48 12.11 -0.92
CA ALA A 50 4.36 11.36 -0.02
C ALA A 50 5.85 11.53 -0.38
N GLU A 51 6.19 11.72 -1.66
CA GLU A 51 7.58 11.85 -2.11
C GLU A 51 8.36 12.98 -1.41
N PRO A 52 7.86 14.24 -1.35
CA PRO A 52 8.58 15.31 -0.68
C PRO A 52 8.76 15.03 0.83
N VAL A 53 7.74 14.44 1.47
CA VAL A 53 7.80 14.09 2.90
C VAL A 53 8.86 13.02 3.16
N ILE A 54 8.97 12.01 2.29
CA ILE A 54 10.03 11.00 2.35
C ILE A 54 11.41 11.66 2.20
N ALA A 55 11.56 12.59 1.25
CA ALA A 55 12.81 13.30 1.05
C ALA A 55 13.21 14.10 2.30
N ASP A 56 12.27 14.82 2.92
CA ASP A 56 12.51 15.59 4.14
C ASP A 56 12.87 14.69 5.33
N ILE A 57 12.20 13.54 5.49
CA ILE A 57 12.55 12.55 6.52
C ILE A 57 13.99 12.09 6.34
N LEU A 58 14.40 11.77 5.11
CA LEU A 58 15.74 11.27 4.80
C LEU A 58 16.83 12.35 4.97
N SER A 59 16.51 13.62 4.72
CA SER A 59 17.44 14.74 4.92
C SER A 59 17.47 15.26 6.37
N GLY A 60 16.52 14.86 7.21
CA GLY A 60 16.34 15.38 8.57
C GLY A 60 15.67 16.76 8.60
N GLY A 61 14.86 17.08 7.59
CA GLY A 61 14.17 18.34 7.41
C GLY A 61 14.82 19.26 6.38
N PRO A 62 14.33 20.52 6.25
CA PRO A 62 13.25 21.13 7.03
C PRO A 62 11.89 20.45 6.83
N TYR A 63 11.00 20.52 7.83
CA TYR A 63 9.65 19.94 7.74
C TYR A 63 8.60 21.03 7.53
N GLU A 64 7.59 20.72 6.72
CA GLU A 64 6.48 21.63 6.41
C GLU A 64 5.65 22.00 7.66
N TYR A 65 5.44 21.04 8.58
CA TYR A 65 4.72 21.28 9.84
C TYR A 65 5.66 21.19 11.05
N PRO A 66 6.49 22.23 11.30
CA PRO A 66 7.44 22.22 12.41
C PRO A 66 6.72 22.13 13.76
N GLY A 67 7.25 21.29 14.66
CA GLY A 67 6.68 21.02 15.99
C GLY A 67 5.67 19.87 16.00
N GLU A 68 5.15 19.49 14.84
CA GLU A 68 4.24 18.37 14.67
C GLU A 68 4.93 17.19 13.97
N ASP A 69 5.63 17.48 12.86
CA ASP A 69 6.40 16.50 12.10
C ASP A 69 7.66 16.09 12.87
N GLY A 70 7.92 14.78 12.92
CA GLY A 70 8.91 14.20 13.83
C GLY A 70 8.41 14.07 15.27
N GLY A 71 7.13 14.33 15.51
CA GLY A 71 6.45 14.11 16.79
C GLY A 71 6.39 12.63 17.16
N HIS A 72 6.21 12.35 18.46
CA HIS A 72 6.07 10.98 18.96
C HIS A 72 4.78 10.32 18.43
N PHE A 73 4.91 9.10 17.91
CA PHE A 73 3.76 8.25 17.57
C PHE A 73 3.62 7.11 18.57
N GLY A 74 2.49 7.05 19.28
CA GLY A 74 2.31 6.16 20.43
C GLY A 74 2.00 4.70 20.11
N ASN A 75 1.53 4.39 18.90
CA ASN A 75 1.04 3.05 18.53
C ASN A 75 0.06 2.45 19.57
N TYR A 76 -0.85 3.26 20.13
CA TYR A 76 -1.75 2.84 21.22
C TYR A 76 -2.74 1.75 20.82
N GLU A 77 -3.10 1.69 19.54
CA GLU A 77 -3.97 0.65 18.97
C GLU A 77 -3.21 -0.63 18.62
N GLY A 78 -1.86 -0.61 18.68
CA GLY A 78 -1.02 -1.78 18.44
C GLY A 78 -1.03 -2.28 16.99
N LEU A 79 -1.22 -1.38 16.02
CA LEU A 79 -1.22 -1.73 14.59
C LEU A 79 0.20 -1.96 14.04
N LEU A 80 1.20 -1.29 14.63
CA LEU A 80 2.62 -1.50 14.31
C LEU A 80 3.25 -2.49 15.30
N PRO A 81 4.41 -3.10 14.97
CA PRO A 81 5.15 -3.93 15.91
C PRO A 81 5.39 -3.26 17.27
N LYS A 82 5.34 -4.05 18.34
CA LYS A 82 5.50 -3.54 19.70
C LYS A 82 6.96 -3.18 19.99
N GLU A 83 7.22 -1.89 20.12
CA GLU A 83 8.54 -1.32 20.36
C GLU A 83 8.57 -0.40 21.60
N LYS A 84 9.75 0.15 21.93
CA LYS A 84 9.89 1.15 23.00
C LYS A 84 9.04 2.39 22.70
N SER A 85 8.60 3.10 23.74
CA SER A 85 7.72 4.27 23.59
C SER A 85 8.31 5.36 22.67
N SER A 86 9.62 5.55 22.63
CA SER A 86 10.24 6.58 21.79
C SER A 86 10.54 6.14 20.35
N TYR A 87 10.18 4.91 19.96
CA TYR A 87 10.65 4.30 18.73
C TYR A 87 10.01 4.89 17.47
N TYR A 88 8.71 5.22 17.51
CA TYR A 88 7.98 5.69 16.34
C TYR A 88 7.81 7.21 16.29
N ARG A 89 7.94 7.76 15.08
CA ARG A 89 7.71 9.17 14.74
C ARG A 89 6.74 9.33 13.58
N SER A 90 5.90 10.37 13.61
CA SER A 90 4.93 10.64 12.55
C SER A 90 5.25 11.93 11.78
N TYR A 91 4.90 11.93 10.50
CA TYR A 91 5.08 13.03 9.56
C TYR A 91 3.82 13.21 8.73
N THR A 92 3.44 14.45 8.49
CA THR A 92 2.25 14.78 7.70
C THR A 92 2.48 14.58 6.22
N VAL A 93 1.53 13.90 5.57
CA VAL A 93 1.37 13.92 4.13
C VAL A 93 0.11 14.72 3.81
N ASP A 94 0.23 15.70 2.92
CA ASP A 94 -0.89 16.56 2.61
C ASP A 94 -1.99 15.82 1.84
N THR A 95 -3.21 16.34 2.01
CA THR A 95 -4.36 15.92 1.21
C THR A 95 -4.82 17.12 0.39
N PRO A 96 -4.67 17.09 -0.94
CA PRO A 96 -5.02 18.22 -1.79
C PRO A 96 -6.43 18.73 -1.54
N GLY A 97 -6.58 20.05 -1.48
CA GLY A 97 -7.86 20.70 -1.24
C GLY A 97 -8.30 20.80 0.23
N MET A 98 -7.52 20.26 1.18
CA MET A 98 -7.74 20.54 2.61
C MET A 98 -6.97 21.79 3.05
N GLY A 99 -7.62 22.61 3.88
CA GLY A 99 -6.99 23.77 4.55
C GLY A 99 -6.35 23.42 5.91
N HIS A 100 -6.15 22.13 6.17
CA HIS A 100 -5.52 21.58 7.37
C HIS A 100 -4.69 20.35 6.97
N ARG A 101 -3.85 19.86 7.89
CA ARG A 101 -2.89 18.74 7.73
C ARG A 101 -3.44 17.40 7.21
N GLY A 102 -4.75 17.29 7.01
CA GLY A 102 -5.41 16.04 6.65
C GLY A 102 -5.13 14.86 7.58
N PRO A 103 -5.56 13.65 7.19
CA PRO A 103 -5.37 12.43 7.98
C PRO A 103 -4.15 11.59 7.57
N LYS A 104 -3.58 11.79 6.37
CA LYS A 104 -2.50 10.94 5.84
C LYS A 104 -1.19 11.18 6.62
N ARG A 105 -0.50 10.12 7.02
CA ARG A 105 0.76 10.19 7.75
C ARG A 105 1.75 9.16 7.23
N ILE A 106 3.04 9.49 7.29
CA ILE A 106 4.13 8.51 7.27
C ILE A 106 4.57 8.29 8.72
N VAL A 107 4.71 7.03 9.13
CA VAL A 107 5.27 6.66 10.42
C VAL A 107 6.57 5.92 10.20
N VAL A 108 7.64 6.38 10.84
CA VAL A 108 8.96 5.73 10.80
C VAL A 108 9.31 5.20 12.18
N GLY A 109 10.11 4.13 12.22
CA GLY A 109 10.69 3.59 13.43
C GLY A 109 12.21 3.71 13.42
N GLY A 110 12.84 3.88 14.59
CA GLY A 110 14.30 3.90 14.75
C GLY A 110 14.84 5.17 15.39
#